data_AF-A0A9X2EKZ0-F1
#
_entry.id   AF-A0A9X2EKZ0-F1
#
_cell.length_a   1.000
_cell.length_b   1.000
_cell.length_c   1.000
_cell.angle_alpha   90.00
_cell.angle_beta   90.00
_cell.angle_gamma   90.00
#
_symmetry.space_group_name_H-M   'P 1'
#
loop_
_entity.id
_entity.type
_entity.pdbx_description
1 polymer ?
#
loop_
_entity_poly.entity_id
_entity_poly.type
_entity_poly.pdbx_seq_one_letter_code
_entity_poly.pdbx_strand_id
1 'polypeptide(L)' 'MLTLLAQASPTPVSRTAMTYHIWGDDPPETDALKSHIYSLRQALDKPFDTPMLTTITNLGYQLAAENE' A
#
# COMPACT_ATOMS: atom_id res chain seq x y z
N MET A 1 1.01 -6.46 5.33
CA MET A 1 1.07 -5.36 4.35
C MET A 1 1.05 -3.97 5.00
N LEU A 2 0.06 -3.64 5.85
CA LEU A 2 0.01 -2.34 6.54
C LEU A 2 1.30 -2.00 7.29
N THR A 3 1.80 -2.93 8.11
CA THR A 3 3.03 -2.74 8.91
C THR A 3 4.27 -2.48 8.04
N LEU A 4 4.35 -3.08 6.86
CA LEU A 4 5.44 -2.83 5.91
C LEU A 4 5.39 -1.39 5.42
N LEU A 5 4.21 -0.95 4.98
CA LEU A 5 3.99 0.43 4.53
C LEU A 5 4.20 1.45 5.66
N ALA A 6 3.78 1.12 6.89
CA ALA A 6 3.97 1.95 8.06
C ALA A 6 5.45 2.06 8.47
N GLN A 7 6.22 0.97 8.37
CA GLN A 7 7.66 1.00 8.64
C GLN A 7 8.47 1.67 7.51
N ALA A 8 8.01 1.53 6.27
CA ALA A 8 8.64 2.18 5.14
C ALA A 8 8.30 3.68 5.08
N SER A 9 7.17 4.11 5.65
CA SER A 9 6.70 5.49 5.62
C SER A 9 7.79 6.47 6.08
N PRO A 10 8.05 7.56 5.33
CA PRO A 10 7.31 8.05 4.17
C PRO A 10 7.77 7.47 2.80
N THR A 11 8.58 6.43 2.78
CA THR A 11 9.15 5.86 1.54
C THR A 11 8.12 5.05 0.75
N PRO A 12 8.05 5.21 -0.59
CA PRO A 12 7.20 4.39 -1.45
C PRO A 12 7.72 2.96 -1.56
N VAL A 13 6.80 1.99 -1.51
CA VAL A 13 7.08 0.55 -1.65
C VAL A 13 6.54 0.06 -2.99
N SER A 14 7.42 -0.56 -3.78
CA SER A 14 7.06 -1.07 -5.10
C SER A 14 6.07 -2.22 -5.05
N ARG A 15 5.25 -2.32 -6.11
CA ARG A 15 4.27 -3.39 -6.27
C ARG A 15 4.91 -4.77 -6.08
N THR A 16 6.05 -5.00 -6.72
CA THR A 16 6.81 -6.25 -6.64
C THR A 16 7.29 -6.54 -5.21
N ALA A 17 7.86 -5.55 -4.52
CA ALA A 17 8.33 -5.71 -3.15
C ALA A 17 7.16 -6.02 -2.20
N MET A 18 6.02 -5.36 -2.39
CA MET A 18 4.84 -5.60 -1.58
C MET A 18 4.24 -6.97 -1.86
N THR A 19 4.17 -7.38 -3.14
CA THR A 19 3.71 -8.71 -3.52
C THR A 19 4.63 -9.78 -2.94
N TYR A 20 5.94 -9.64 -3.10
CA TYR A 20 6.92 -10.57 -2.56
C TYR A 20 6.87 -10.64 -1.02
N HIS A 21 6.64 -9.52 -0.34
CA HIS A 21 6.55 -9.53 1.12
C HIS A 21 5.27 -10.22 1.65
N ILE A 22 4.20 -10.25 0.86
CA ILE A 22 2.90 -10.83 1.27
C ILE A 22 2.77 -12.28 0.80
N TRP A 23 3.20 -12.57 -0.42
CA TRP A 23 3.01 -13.85 -1.11
C TRP A 23 4.31 -14.60 -1.39
N GLY A 24 5.48 -13.98 -1.18
CA GLY A 24 6.77 -14.61 -1.41
C GLY A 24 6.96 -14.99 -2.87
N ASP A 25 7.23 -16.27 -3.09
CA ASP A 25 7.47 -16.87 -4.41
C ASP A 25 6.19 -17.25 -5.16
N ASP A 26 5.02 -17.23 -4.50
CA ASP A 26 3.74 -17.65 -5.09
C ASP A 26 2.75 -16.46 -5.18
N PRO A 27 3.01 -15.49 -6.07
CA PRO A 27 2.12 -14.37 -6.25
C PRO A 27 0.81 -14.82 -6.91
N PRO A 28 -0.36 -14.37 -6.42
CA PRO A 28 -1.64 -14.69 -7.05
C PRO A 28 -1.74 -14.09 -8.44
N GLU A 29 -2.40 -14.81 -9.35
CA GLU A 29 -2.38 -14.54 -10.80
C GLU A 29 -2.82 -13.12 -11.16
N THR A 30 -3.87 -12.54 -10.54
CA THR A 30 -4.16 -11.09 -10.62
C THR A 30 -5.11 -10.65 -9.49
N ASP A 31 -5.07 -9.36 -9.13
CA ASP A 31 -6.01 -8.61 -8.28
C ASP A 31 -5.98 -8.77 -6.74
N ALA A 32 -5.29 -9.76 -6.17
CA ALA A 32 -5.21 -9.88 -4.70
C ALA A 32 -4.56 -8.64 -4.03
N LEU A 33 -3.52 -8.08 -4.65
CA LEU A 33 -2.89 -6.85 -4.18
C LEU A 33 -3.84 -5.65 -4.24
N LYS A 34 -4.65 -5.53 -5.30
CA LYS A 34 -5.63 -4.44 -5.40
C LYS A 34 -6.69 -4.54 -4.32
N SER A 35 -7.20 -5.74 -4.04
CA SER A 35 -8.15 -5.99 -2.95
C SER A 35 -7.56 -5.60 -1.60
N HIS A 36 -6.30 -5.97 -1.34
CA HIS A 36 -5.62 -5.62 -0.10
C HIS A 36 -5.39 -4.11 0.04
N ILE A 37 -4.98 -3.44 -1.05
CA ILE A 37 -4.90 -1.97 -1.13
C ILE A 37 -6.26 -1.33 -0.85
N TYR A 38 -7.34 -1.85 -1.43
CA TYR A 38 -8.68 -1.30 -1.23
C TYR A 38 -9.15 -1.45 0.23
N SER A 39 -8.91 -2.60 0.86
CA SER A 39 -9.18 -2.79 2.29
C SER A 39 -8.37 -1.84 3.16
N LEU A 40 -7.10 -1.61 2.80
CA LEU A 40 -6.25 -0.62 3.48
C LEU A 40 -6.82 0.79 3.34
N ARG A 41 -7.27 1.19 2.15
CA ARG A 41 -7.94 2.48 1.95
C ARG A 41 -9.19 2.60 2.79
N GLN A 42 -10.02 1.57 2.89
CA GLN A 42 -11.18 1.64 3.78
C GLN A 42 -10.82 1.77 5.27
N ALA A 43 -9.70 1.20 5.71
CA ALA A 43 -9.26 1.30 7.10
C ALA A 43 -8.50 2.60 7.41
N LEU A 44 -7.81 3.17 6.41
CA LEU A 44 -6.89 4.30 6.55
C LEU A 44 -7.38 5.61 5.94
N ASP A 45 -8.14 5.59 4.84
CA ASP A 45 -8.76 6.80 4.28
C ASP A 45 -10.09 7.11 4.98
N LYS A 46 -10.87 6.11 5.40
CA LYS A 46 -12.20 6.37 6.00
C LYS A 46 -12.19 7.14 7.32
N PRO A 47 -11.25 6.89 8.27
CA PRO A 47 -11.20 7.63 9.53
C PRO A 47 -10.45 8.97 9.46
N PHE A 48 -9.84 9.31 8.33
CA PHE A 48 -8.99 10.49 8.18
C PHE A 48 -9.51 11.36 7.03
N ASP A 49 -9.46 12.68 7.18
CA ASP A 49 -9.93 13.61 6.13
C ASP A 49 -9.04 13.57 4.88
N THR A 50 -7.78 13.13 5.02
CA THR A 50 -6.81 13.04 3.93
C THR A 50 -6.46 11.60 3.58
N PRO A 51 -6.23 11.31 2.28
CA PRO A 51 -5.88 9.97 1.84
C PRO A 51 -4.47 9.59 2.31
N MET A 52 -4.37 8.64 3.25
CA MET A 52 -3.07 8.17 3.77
C MET A 52 -2.31 7.28 2.79
N LEU A 53 -3.00 6.68 1.80
CA LEU A 53 -2.41 5.73 0.86
C LEU A 53 -2.42 6.30 -0.56
N THR A 54 -1.23 6.70 -1.01
CA THR A 54 -1.01 7.29 -2.34
C THR A 54 -0.41 6.27 -3.28
N THR A 55 -0.96 6.19 -4.49
CA THR A 55 -0.42 5.36 -5.56
C THR A 55 0.52 6.20 -6.41
N ILE A 56 1.82 5.91 -6.37
CA ILE A 56 2.82 6.58 -7.20
C ILE A 56 3.05 5.76 -8.47
N THR A 57 2.63 6.29 -9.62
CA THR A 57 2.86 5.67 -10.93
C THR A 57 4.35 5.41 -11.16
N ASN A 58 4.71 4.23 -11.66
CA ASN A 58 6.10 3.74 -11.83
C ASN A 58 6.91 3.49 -10.54
N LEU A 59 6.38 3.78 -9.35
CA LEU A 59 7.11 3.57 -8.10
C LEU A 59 6.45 2.53 -7.19
N GLY A 60 5.10 2.58 -7.06
CA GLY A 60 4.33 1.67 -6.22
C GLY A 60 3.31 2.38 -5.34
N TYR A 61 3.24 1.98 -4.07
CA TYR A 61 2.31 2.54 -3.10
C TYR A 61 3.09 3.15 -1.94
N GLN A 62 2.65 4.33 -1.52
CA GLN A 62 3.26 5.10 -0.45
C GLN A 62 2.21 5.32 0.63
N LEU A 63 2.59 5.06 1.88
CA LEU A 63 1.82 5.50 3.02
C LEU A 63 2.38 6.85 3.46
N ALA A 64 1.67 7.92 3.14
CA ALA A 64 2.00 9.27 3.52
C ALA A 64 0.71 9.94 3.99
N ALA A 65 0.69 10.39 5.24
CA ALA A 65 -0.36 11.28 5.69
C ALA A 65 -0.03 12.67 5.14
N GLU A 66 -0.70 13.09 4.06
CA GLU A 66 -0.66 14.48 3.61
C GLU A 66 -1.22 15.32 4.76
N ASN A 67 -0.31 15.92 5.54
CA ASN A 67 -0.58 16.98 6.49
C ASN A 67 0.14 18.19 5.94
N GLU A 68 -0.43 18.85 4.93
CA GLU A 68 -0.11 20.22 4.54
C GLU A 68 -1.25 20.83 3.71
#